data_AF-A0A1F6DH68-F1
#
_entry.id   AF-A0A1F6DH68-F1
#
_cell.length_a   1.000
_cell.length_b   1.000
_cell.length_c   1.000
_cell.angle_alpha   90.00
_cell.angle_beta   90.00
_cell.angle_gamma   90.00
#
_symmetry.space_group_name_H-M   'P 1'
#
loop_
_entity.id
_entity.type
_entity.pdbx_description
1 polymer ?
#
loop_
_entity_poly.entity_id
_entity_poly.type
_entity_poly.pdbx_seq_one_letter_code
_entity_poly.pdbx_strand_id
1 'polypeptide(L)' 'MAVIKCPECQSDVSDRAMVCMKCGYPVGRKRMLRQLIIWLIFLAGALLVIFATLFIYLRSAFGL' A
#
# COMPACT_ATOMS: atom_id res chain seq x y z
N MET A 1 5.41 -10.60 -25.30
CA MET A 1 4.55 -11.10 -24.21
C MET A 1 5.45 -11.30 -22.99
N ALA A 2 5.19 -10.65 -21.86
CA ALA A 2 6.09 -10.72 -20.70
C ALA A 2 5.73 -11.92 -19.83
N VAL A 3 6.64 -12.88 -19.77
CA VAL A 3 6.60 -14.00 -18.85
C VAL A 3 7.56 -13.65 -17.71
N ILE A 4 7.08 -13.71 -16.48
CA ILE A 4 7.88 -13.51 -15.27
C ILE A 4 8.40 -14.85 -14.77
N LYS A 5 9.65 -14.89 -14.32
CA LYS A 5 10.18 -16.08 -13.64
C LYS A 5 9.64 -16.12 -12.22
N CYS A 6 9.05 -17.25 -11.83
CA CYS A 6 8.64 -17.48 -10.46
C CYS A 6 9.89 -17.52 -9.55
N PRO A 7 9.94 -16.75 -8.44
CA PRO A 7 11.11 -16.72 -7.57
C PRO A 7 11.38 -18.05 -6.84
N GLU A 8 10.34 -18.86 -6.62
CA GLU A 8 10.46 -20.16 -5.93
C GLU A 8 10.91 -21.30 -6.87
N CYS A 9 10.18 -21.52 -7.96
CA CYS A 9 10.39 -22.67 -8.84
C CYS A 9 11.07 -22.33 -10.16
N GLN A 10 11.50 -21.08 -10.33
CA GLN A 10 12.17 -20.55 -11.54
C GLN A 10 11.43 -20.80 -12.86
N SER A 11 10.15 -21.15 -12.75
CA SER A 11 9.31 -21.49 -13.87
C SER A 11 8.76 -20.22 -14.51
N ASP A 12 8.56 -20.32 -15.81
CA ASP A 12 7.98 -19.27 -16.63
C ASP A 12 6.49 -19.12 -16.33
N VAL A 13 6.11 -18.01 -15.69
CA VAL A 13 4.74 -17.69 -15.31
C VAL A 13 4.26 -16.46 -16.05
N SER A 14 3.02 -16.46 -16.51
CA SER A 14 2.42 -15.28 -17.15
C SER A 14 2.39 -14.10 -16.16
N ASP A 15 2.78 -12.90 -16.58
CA ASP A 15 2.74 -11.67 -15.75
C ASP A 15 1.30 -11.33 -15.26
N ARG A 16 0.29 -11.97 -15.85
CA ARG A 16 -1.13 -11.88 -15.44
C ARG A 16 -1.56 -12.93 -14.41
N ALA A 17 -0.75 -13.95 -14.14
CA ALA A 17 -1.13 -15.02 -13.23
C ALA A 17 -1.15 -14.52 -11.78
N MET A 18 -2.20 -14.85 -11.03
CA MET A 18 -2.28 -14.51 -9.60
C MET A 18 -1.43 -15.43 -8.72
N VAL A 19 -1.22 -16.65 -9.20
CA VAL A 19 -0.50 -17.72 -8.50
C VAL A 19 0.29 -18.52 -9.53
N CYS A 20 1.49 -18.93 -9.18
CA CYS A 20 2.30 -19.81 -10.00
C CYS A 20 1.64 -21.20 -10.03
N MET A 21 1.28 -21.66 -11.23
CA MET A 21 0.59 -22.94 -11.44
C MET A 21 1.47 -24.18 -11.15
N LYS A 22 2.80 -24.02 -11.02
CA LYS A 22 3.72 -25.13 -10.72
C LYS A 22 4.01 -25.34 -9.24
N CYS A 23 4.09 -24.26 -8.46
CA CYS A 23 4.48 -24.33 -7.05
C CYS A 23 3.44 -23.77 -6.08
N GLY A 24 2.42 -23.05 -6.57
CA GLY A 24 1.43 -22.39 -5.73
C GLY A 24 1.87 -21.04 -5.16
N TYR A 25 3.05 -20.52 -5.51
CA TYR A 25 3.52 -19.24 -5.01
C TYR A 25 2.69 -18.06 -5.56
N PRO A 26 2.18 -17.14 -4.73
CA PRO A 26 1.36 -16.02 -5.17
C PRO A 26 2.21 -14.96 -5.89
N VAL A 27 2.36 -15.10 -7.21
CA VAL A 27 3.04 -14.13 -8.09
C VAL A 27 2.13 -12.97 -8.53
N GLY A 28 0.86 -13.03 -8.13
CA GLY A 28 -0.16 -12.06 -8.44
C GLY A 28 0.14 -10.68 -7.93
N ARG A 29 0.00 -9.70 -8.83
CA ARG A 29 0.32 -8.30 -8.67
C ARG A 29 -0.36 -7.67 -7.43
N LYS A 30 0.29 -7.73 -6.26
CA LYS A 30 -0.01 -6.95 -5.03
C LYS A 30 0.19 -5.43 -5.21
N ARG A 31 0.31 -4.94 -6.45
CA ARG A 31 0.60 -3.52 -6.76
C ARG A 31 -0.56 -2.61 -6.35
N MET A 32 -1.79 -3.11 -6.35
CA MET A 32 -2.97 -2.36 -5.93
C MET A 32 -3.03 -2.17 -4.40
N LEU A 33 -2.69 -3.21 -3.62
CA LEU A 33 -2.71 -3.13 -2.15
C LEU A 33 -1.63 -2.19 -1.61
N ARG A 34 -0.43 -2.20 -2.20
CA ARG A 34 0.66 -1.29 -1.81
C ARG A 34 0.32 0.18 -2.09
N GLN A 35 -0.31 0.47 -3.22
CA GLN A 35 -0.74 1.85 -3.54
C GLN A 35 -1.86 2.33 -2.62
N LEU A 36 -2.80 1.46 -2.25
CA LEU A 36 -3.88 1.79 -1.31
C LEU A 36 -3.34 2.09 0.09
N ILE A 37 -2.35 1.31 0.57
CA ILE A 37 -1.72 1.52 1.88
C ILE A 37 -0.96 2.85 1.92
N ILE A 38 -0.21 3.20 0.87
CA ILE A 38 0.50 4.49 0.80
C ILE A 38 -0.48 5.66 0.87
N TRP A 39 -1.59 5.57 0.13
CA TRP A 39 -2.66 6.56 0.17
C TRP A 39 -3.31 6.69 1.56
N LEU A 40 -3.58 5.57 2.23
CA LEU A 40 -4.14 5.53 3.59
C LEU A 40 -3.21 6.19 4.62
N ILE A 41 -1.90 5.91 4.56
CA ILE A 41 -0.90 6.52 5.44
C ILE A 41 -0.86 8.03 5.23
N PHE A 42 -0.88 8.48 3.97
CA PHE A 42 -0.87 9.91 3.64
C PHE A 42 -2.12 10.63 4.16
N LEU A 43 -3.30 10.02 3.97
CA LEU A 43 -4.57 10.55 4.45
C LEU A 43 -4.61 10.64 5.99
N ALA A 44 -4.14 9.60 6.67
CA ALA A 44 -4.07 9.57 8.13
C ALA A 44 -3.08 10.62 8.68
N GLY A 45 -1.93 10.77 8.04
CA GLY A 45 -0.95 11.80 8.38
C GLY A 45 -1.50 13.22 8.22
N ALA A 46 -2.16 13.51 7.11
CA ALA A 46 -2.80 14.80 6.87
C ALA A 46 -3.88 15.11 7.93
N LEU A 47 -4.73 14.13 8.26
CA LEU A 47 -5.75 14.27 9.30
C LEU A 47 -5.13 14.55 10.69
N LEU A 48 -4.06 13.86 11.06
CA LEU A 48 -3.35 14.10 12.33
C LEU A 48 -2.76 15.51 12.41
N VAL A 49 -2.17 16.00 11.32
CA VAL A 49 -1.60 17.36 11.26
C VAL A 49 -2.71 18.41 11.35
N ILE A 50 -3.81 18.23 10.65
CA ILE A 50 -4.99 19.12 10.72
C ILE A 50 -5.56 19.12 12.13
N PHE A 51 -5.69 17.95 12.75
CA PHE A 51 -6.22 17.85 14.10
C PHE A 51 -5.29 18.51 15.12
N ALA A 52 -3.97 18.28 15.03
CA ALA A 52 -2.98 18.89 15.90
C ALA A 52 -2.95 20.42 15.76
N THR A 53 -2.94 20.93 14.52
CA THR A 53 -2.99 22.38 14.27
C THR A 53 -4.28 22.98 14.79
N LEU A 54 -5.43 22.37 14.52
CA LEU A 54 -6.72 22.79 15.08
C LEU A 54 -6.70 22.81 16.61
N PHE A 55 -6.13 21.78 17.23
CA PHE A 55 -6.03 21.68 18.69
C PHE A 55 -5.13 22.78 19.27
N ILE A 56 -4.02 23.11 18.60
CA ILE A 56 -3.14 24.23 18.97
C ILE A 56 -3.88 25.58 18.81
N TYR A 57 -4.64 25.76 17.74
CA TYR A 57 -5.48 26.95 17.54
C TYR A 57 -6.58 27.06 18.59
N LEU A 58 -7.25 25.96 18.93
CA LEU A 58 -8.24 25.90 20.02
C LEU A 58 -7.61 26.23 21.37
N ARG A 59 -6.43 25.67 21.66
CA ARG A 59 -5.67 25.94 22.90
C ARG A 59 -5.30 27.42 23.02
N SER A 60 -4.89 28.06 21.93
CA SER A 60 -4.53 29.47 21.91
C SER A 60 -5.75 30.40 21.96
N ALA A 61 -6.86 30.03 21.31
CA ALA A 61 -8.12 30.78 21.38
C ALA A 61 -8.81 30.69 22.75
N PHE A 62 -8.65 29.57 23.47
CA PHE A 62 -9.25 29.34 24.79
C PHE A 62 -8.32 29.72 25.95
N GLY A 63 -7.37 30.64 25.71
CA GLY A 63 -6.51 31.23 26.72
C GLY A 63 -7.29 32.08 27.71
N LEU A 64 -7.80 31.44 28.76
CA LEU A 64 -8.03 31.98 30.10
C LEU A 64 -7.06 31.30 31.07
#